data_AF-A0A1G1A0S0-F1
#
_entry.id   AF-A0A1G1A0S0-F1
#
_cell.length_a   1.000
_cell.length_b   1.000
_cell.length_c   1.000
_cell.angle_alpha   90.00
_cell.angle_beta   90.00
_cell.angle_gamma   90.00
#
_symmetry.space_group_name_H-M   'P 1'
#
loop_
_entity.id
_entity.type
_entity.pdbx_description
1 polymer ?
#
loop_
_entity_poly.entity_id
_entity_poly.type
_entity_poly.pdbx_seq_one_letter_code
_entity_poly.pdbx_strand_id
1 'polypeptide(L)'
;MTELEFEKACRGPLNPVANEYAWGSTTVTAVTNFFGTDGSGMETALPANANCCYNNIATVGGPVRCGLFATTSSTRTSSGATYWGIMELNGNMWDLVIVLGNTAGRCFSGLHGDGKLDVSGNANVTGWPGIDAIGNGFRGGSYSDGSVLMRVSDRSYSGNWTDASTNRLIGYRAVRTVPMGIIP
;
A
#
# COMPACT_ATOMS: atom_id res chain seq x y z
N MET A 1 -3.61 -4.45 8.16
CA MET A 1 -2.40 -3.71 8.55
C MET A 1 -2.84 -2.41 9.18
N THR A 2 -2.22 -1.93 10.25
CA THR A 2 -2.44 -0.57 10.76
C THR A 2 -1.64 0.46 9.96
N GLU A 3 -2.05 1.72 9.95
CA GLU A 3 -1.29 2.78 9.26
C GLU A 3 0.13 2.98 9.84
N LEU A 4 0.37 2.62 11.10
CA LEU A 4 1.71 2.64 11.70
C LEU A 4 2.55 1.44 11.24
N GLU A 5 1.94 0.26 11.11
CA GLU A 5 2.59 -0.90 10.50
C GLU A 5 2.95 -0.63 9.05
N PHE A 6 2.11 0.09 8.30
CA PHE A 6 2.41 0.53 6.94
C PHE A 6 3.67 1.39 6.89
N GLU A 7 3.76 2.42 7.74
CA GLU A 7 4.94 3.29 7.78
C GLU A 7 6.20 2.53 8.21
N LYS A 8 6.08 1.61 9.16
CA LYS A 8 7.16 0.71 9.58
C LYS A 8 7.58 -0.25 8.46
N ALA A 9 6.63 -0.75 7.69
CA ALA A 9 6.87 -1.61 6.54
C ALA A 9 7.57 -0.87 5.40
N CYS A 10 7.41 0.45 5.31
CA CYS A 10 8.18 1.30 4.39
C CYS A 10 9.62 1.52 4.86
N ARG A 11 9.82 1.99 6.10
CA ARG A 11 11.11 2.54 6.56
C ARG A 11 12.03 1.53 7.25
N GLY A 12 11.46 0.48 7.83
CA GLY A 12 12.20 -0.36 8.77
C GLY A 12 12.68 0.43 9.99
N PRO A 13 13.90 0.19 10.48
CA PRO A 13 14.44 0.85 11.67
C PRO A 13 14.96 2.27 11.41
N LEU A 14 14.85 2.77 10.18
CA LEU A 14 15.42 4.06 9.79
C LEU A 14 14.56 5.22 10.30
N ASN A 15 15.22 6.33 10.64
CA ASN A 15 14.55 7.58 10.99
C ASN A 15 13.75 8.11 9.80
N PRO A 16 12.56 8.72 10.04
CA PRO A 16 11.75 9.27 8.97
C PRO A 16 12.45 10.46 8.31
N VAL A 17 12.41 10.50 6.99
CA VAL A 17 12.86 11.61 6.15
C VAL A 17 11.65 12.31 5.55
N ALA A 18 11.62 13.64 5.65
CA ALA A 18 10.52 14.44 5.12
C ALA A 18 10.34 14.21 3.62
N ASN A 19 9.09 13.98 3.20
CA ASN A 19 8.70 13.76 1.81
C ASN A 19 9.30 12.52 1.14
N GLU A 20 9.81 11.56 1.91
CA GLU A 20 10.34 10.33 1.34
C GLU A 20 9.24 9.39 0.83
N TYR A 21 9.65 8.56 -0.12
CA TYR A 21 8.93 7.38 -0.60
C TYR A 21 9.50 6.11 0.02
N ALA A 22 8.82 4.98 -0.20
CA ALA A 22 9.08 3.68 0.41
C ALA A 22 10.53 3.21 0.22
N TRP A 23 11.17 3.60 -0.87
CA TRP A 23 12.56 3.27 -1.19
C TRP A 23 13.61 4.18 -0.53
N GLY A 24 13.20 5.11 0.34
CA GLY A 24 14.10 5.95 1.14
C GLY A 24 14.73 7.10 0.35
N SER A 25 14.07 7.56 -0.71
CA SER A 25 14.45 8.76 -1.47
C SER A 25 13.27 9.73 -1.54
N THR A 26 13.55 10.99 -1.81
CA THR A 26 12.56 12.04 -2.11
C THR A 26 12.27 12.17 -3.61
N THR A 27 12.92 11.35 -4.44
CA THR A 27 12.71 11.27 -5.89
C THR A 27 11.86 10.05 -6.27
N VAL A 28 10.97 10.24 -7.24
CA VAL A 28 10.09 9.21 -7.81
C VAL A 28 10.06 9.36 -9.33
N THR A 29 10.03 8.24 -10.04
CA THR A 29 9.91 8.20 -11.50
C THR A 29 8.69 7.37 -11.88
N ALA A 30 7.73 8.00 -12.56
CA ALA A 30 6.53 7.32 -13.04
C ALA A 30 6.88 6.30 -14.12
N VAL A 31 6.24 5.15 -14.08
CA VAL A 31 6.08 4.32 -15.27
C VAL A 31 5.18 5.05 -16.25
N THR A 32 5.63 5.18 -17.49
CA THR A 32 4.88 5.83 -18.56
C THR A 32 4.44 4.87 -19.65
N ASN A 33 5.08 3.70 -19.76
CA ASN A 33 4.67 2.62 -20.64
C ASN A 33 5.31 1.31 -20.15
N PHE A 34 5.08 0.20 -20.84
CA PHE A 34 5.85 -1.03 -20.66
C PHE A 34 5.95 -1.81 -21.97
N PHE A 35 7.01 -2.61 -22.11
CA PHE A 35 7.04 -3.67 -23.11
C PHE A 35 6.25 -4.87 -22.61
N GLY A 36 5.78 -5.71 -23.52
CA GLY A 36 5.02 -6.93 -23.21
C GLY A 36 3.51 -6.73 -23.38
N THR A 37 2.77 -7.82 -23.23
CA THR A 37 1.30 -7.80 -23.17
C THR A 37 0.88 -7.56 -21.73
N ASP A 38 -0.10 -6.69 -21.49
CA ASP A 38 -0.63 -6.44 -20.15
C ASP A 38 -1.20 -7.73 -19.54
N GLY A 39 -0.89 -7.97 -18.26
CA GLY A 39 -1.24 -9.19 -17.53
C GLY A 39 -0.45 -10.45 -17.93
N SER A 40 0.57 -10.34 -18.78
CA SER A 40 1.41 -11.48 -19.18
C SER A 40 2.40 -11.92 -18.11
N GLY A 41 2.74 -11.06 -17.16
CA GLY A 41 3.80 -11.31 -16.17
C GLY A 41 5.22 -11.11 -16.71
N MET A 42 5.38 -10.78 -18.00
CA MET A 42 6.67 -10.54 -18.66
C MET A 42 6.88 -9.05 -19.01
N GLU A 43 6.03 -8.17 -18.48
CA GLU A 43 6.08 -6.75 -18.78
C GLU A 43 7.38 -6.13 -18.27
N THR A 44 7.92 -5.15 -18.98
CA THR A 44 9.12 -4.42 -18.58
C THR A 44 8.85 -2.93 -18.58
N ALA A 45 9.00 -2.28 -17.42
CA ALA A 45 8.68 -0.87 -17.24
C ALA A 45 9.48 0.05 -18.18
N LEU A 46 8.80 1.10 -18.65
CA LEU A 46 9.38 2.23 -19.34
C LEU A 46 9.01 3.53 -18.63
N PRO A 47 9.96 4.46 -18.43
CA PRO A 47 11.40 4.27 -18.67
C PRO A 47 12.00 3.20 -17.75
N ALA A 48 13.17 2.67 -18.09
CA ALA A 48 13.80 1.57 -17.35
C ALA A 48 14.16 1.92 -15.87
N ASN A 49 14.18 3.21 -15.52
CA ASN A 49 14.37 3.71 -14.17
C ASN A 49 13.06 4.09 -13.46
N ALA A 50 11.90 3.78 -14.04
CA ALA A 50 10.61 3.91 -13.36
C ALA A 50 10.56 3.01 -12.14
N ASN A 51 10.00 3.52 -11.05
CA ASN A 51 9.96 2.83 -9.77
C ASN A 51 8.62 2.98 -9.03
N CYS A 52 7.61 3.54 -9.69
CA CYS A 52 6.29 3.76 -9.12
C CYS A 52 5.25 3.95 -10.23
N CYS A 53 4.02 3.47 -10.00
CA CYS A 53 2.87 3.73 -10.85
C CYS A 53 1.95 4.79 -10.22
N TYR A 54 1.85 5.98 -10.83
CA TYR A 54 1.05 7.11 -10.35
C TYR A 54 0.70 8.06 -11.53
N ASN A 55 -0.05 9.15 -11.28
CA ASN A 55 -0.44 10.20 -12.25
C ASN A 55 -1.42 9.80 -13.37
N ASN A 56 -2.10 8.65 -13.27
CA ASN A 56 -3.09 8.17 -14.24
C ASN A 56 -2.55 8.16 -15.68
N ILE A 57 -1.36 7.59 -15.88
CA ILE A 57 -0.73 7.60 -17.21
C ILE A 57 -1.55 6.77 -18.20
N ALA A 58 -2.09 7.43 -19.22
CA ALA A 58 -3.04 6.84 -20.18
C ALA A 58 -2.49 5.61 -20.92
N THR A 59 -1.20 5.60 -21.24
CA THR A 59 -0.51 4.48 -21.91
C THR A 59 -0.27 3.28 -21.01
N VAL A 60 -0.34 3.46 -19.69
CA VAL A 60 -0.28 2.36 -18.71
C VAL A 60 -1.69 1.86 -18.40
N GLY A 61 -2.68 2.78 -18.34
CA GLY A 61 -4.10 2.44 -18.29
C GLY A 61 -4.65 1.97 -16.95
N GLY A 62 -3.80 1.80 -15.93
CA GLY A 62 -4.22 1.30 -14.63
C GLY A 62 -3.05 0.92 -13.71
N PRO A 63 -3.31 0.10 -12.68
CA PRO A 63 -2.25 -0.50 -11.90
C PRO A 63 -1.43 -1.47 -12.77
N VAL A 64 -0.16 -1.62 -12.44
CA VAL A 64 0.77 -2.56 -13.06
C VAL A 64 0.95 -3.80 -12.18
N ARG A 65 1.51 -4.87 -12.76
CA ARG A 65 1.83 -6.08 -12.00
C ARG A 65 2.74 -5.76 -10.80
N CYS A 66 2.49 -6.43 -9.68
CA CYS A 66 3.37 -6.36 -8.53
C CYS A 66 4.80 -6.77 -8.92
N GLY A 67 5.78 -5.95 -8.52
CA GLY A 67 7.17 -6.20 -8.86
C GLY A 67 7.57 -5.84 -10.29
N LEU A 68 6.79 -5.03 -11.01
CA LEU A 68 7.14 -4.56 -12.37
C LEU A 68 8.54 -3.94 -12.42
N PHE A 69 8.90 -3.15 -11.39
CA PHE A 69 10.15 -2.39 -11.35
C PHE A 69 11.35 -3.19 -10.82
N ALA A 70 11.13 -4.37 -10.24
CA ALA A 70 12.21 -5.22 -9.78
C ALA A 70 12.85 -5.95 -10.96
N THR A 71 14.17 -5.80 -11.09
CA THR A 71 15.00 -6.49 -12.09
C THR A 71 16.17 -7.17 -11.41
N THR A 72 16.90 -8.02 -12.14
CA THR A 72 18.09 -8.72 -11.62
C THR A 72 19.18 -7.77 -11.14
N SER A 73 19.19 -6.52 -11.60
CA SER A 73 20.15 -5.48 -11.21
C SER A 73 19.53 -4.30 -10.46
N SER A 74 18.24 -4.36 -10.11
CA SER A 74 17.57 -3.25 -9.42
C SER A 74 18.06 -3.11 -7.97
N THR A 75 18.26 -1.87 -7.56
CA THR A 75 18.43 -1.46 -6.16
C THR A 75 17.07 -1.19 -5.52
N ARG A 76 17.03 -1.01 -4.18
CA ARG A 76 15.83 -0.55 -3.45
C ARG A 76 15.16 0.66 -4.13
N THR A 77 15.95 1.65 -4.54
CA THR A 77 15.46 2.86 -5.21
C THR A 77 14.86 2.58 -6.58
N SER A 78 15.56 1.82 -7.43
CA SER A 78 15.11 1.56 -8.80
C SER A 78 13.97 0.55 -8.88
N SER A 79 13.84 -0.33 -7.88
CA SER A 79 12.70 -1.24 -7.76
C SER A 79 11.49 -0.62 -7.06
N GLY A 80 11.64 0.55 -6.41
CA GLY A 80 10.57 1.13 -5.61
C GLY A 80 10.26 0.33 -4.33
N ALA A 81 11.13 -0.60 -3.95
CA ALA A 81 10.89 -1.48 -2.81
C ALA A 81 11.07 -0.76 -1.46
N THR A 82 10.41 -1.26 -0.43
CA THR A 82 10.63 -0.79 0.95
C THR A 82 11.99 -1.21 1.50
N TYR A 83 12.34 -0.76 2.71
CA TYR A 83 13.52 -1.26 3.43
C TYR A 83 13.53 -2.79 3.55
N TRP A 84 12.35 -3.41 3.67
CA TRP A 84 12.18 -4.85 3.81
C TRP A 84 11.99 -5.59 2.48
N GLY A 85 12.17 -4.92 1.34
CA GLY A 85 11.96 -5.53 0.02
C GLY A 85 10.48 -5.73 -0.35
N ILE A 86 9.55 -5.08 0.36
CA ILE A 86 8.12 -5.15 0.02
C ILE A 86 7.90 -4.26 -1.21
N MET A 87 7.30 -4.82 -2.25
CA MET A 87 7.04 -4.09 -3.50
C MET A 87 5.72 -3.33 -3.42
N GLU A 88 5.65 -2.16 -4.07
CA GLU A 88 4.42 -1.39 -4.28
C GLU A 88 3.66 -1.06 -2.98
N LEU A 89 4.34 -0.56 -1.94
CA LEU A 89 3.64 0.16 -0.87
C LEU A 89 3.33 1.62 -1.24
N ASN A 90 4.00 2.16 -2.27
CA ASN A 90 3.74 3.51 -2.77
C ASN A 90 3.38 3.46 -4.25
N GLY A 91 2.23 4.03 -4.61
CA GLY A 91 1.64 3.94 -5.93
C GLY A 91 0.94 2.62 -6.18
N ASN A 92 0.60 2.40 -7.46
CA ASN A 92 -0.18 1.27 -7.93
C ASN A 92 -1.62 1.28 -7.40
N MET A 93 -1.84 0.90 -6.14
CA MET A 93 -3.16 0.91 -5.50
C MET A 93 -3.03 1.42 -4.07
N TRP A 94 -4.09 2.06 -3.58
CA TRP A 94 -4.19 2.34 -2.16
C TRP A 94 -4.17 1.05 -1.36
N ASP A 95 -3.40 1.03 -0.27
CA ASP A 95 -3.49 -0.04 0.72
C ASP A 95 -4.54 0.31 1.77
N LEU A 96 -5.54 -0.56 1.90
CA LEU A 96 -6.51 -0.52 2.99
C LEU A 96 -5.80 -0.77 4.33
N VAL A 97 -5.96 0.16 5.27
CA VAL A 97 -5.38 0.07 6.62
C VAL A 97 -6.38 0.38 7.72
N ILE A 98 -6.07 -0.09 8.92
CA ILE A 98 -6.68 0.37 10.16
C ILE A 98 -6.05 1.71 10.55
N VAL A 99 -6.87 2.73 10.80
CA VAL A 99 -6.41 4.08 11.13
C VAL A 99 -6.44 4.37 12.62
N LEU A 100 -5.55 5.21 13.14
CA LEU A 100 -5.55 5.63 14.54
C LEU A 100 -6.23 6.99 14.74
N GLY A 101 -6.55 7.69 13.65
CA GLY A 101 -7.15 9.03 13.67
C GLY A 101 -8.55 9.11 14.29
N ASN A 102 -9.27 7.99 14.41
CA ASN A 102 -10.60 7.94 15.01
C ASN A 102 -10.74 6.85 16.08
N THR A 103 -11.79 6.92 16.88
CA THR A 103 -12.02 6.01 18.00
C THR A 103 -12.21 4.56 17.54
N ALA A 104 -12.91 4.32 16.43
CA ALA A 104 -13.20 2.97 15.95
C ALA A 104 -11.92 2.22 15.53
N GLY A 105 -11.02 2.87 14.77
CA GLY A 105 -9.77 2.24 14.37
C GLY A 105 -8.79 2.03 15.54
N ARG A 106 -8.88 2.86 16.59
CA ARG A 106 -8.18 2.61 17.87
C ARG A 106 -8.74 1.44 18.68
N CYS A 107 -9.95 0.97 18.38
CA CYS A 107 -10.50 -0.25 18.98
C CYS A 107 -9.94 -1.54 18.37
N PHE A 108 -9.06 -1.44 17.36
CA PHE A 108 -8.44 -2.61 16.74
C PHE A 108 -7.61 -3.43 17.72
N SER A 109 -8.01 -4.69 17.89
CA SER A 109 -7.48 -5.62 18.88
C SER A 109 -6.28 -6.43 18.38
N GLY A 110 -5.98 -6.42 17.08
CA GLY A 110 -4.96 -7.28 16.48
C GLY A 110 -5.34 -8.76 16.41
N LEU A 111 -6.58 -9.13 16.79
CA LEU A 111 -7.09 -10.50 16.68
C LEU A 111 -7.17 -10.92 15.20
N HIS A 112 -6.87 -12.20 14.94
CA HIS A 112 -6.97 -12.76 13.59
C HIS A 112 -8.42 -13.15 13.27
N GLY A 113 -8.73 -13.16 11.98
CA GLY A 113 -9.99 -13.71 11.46
C GLY A 113 -10.12 -15.19 11.78
N ASP A 114 -11.34 -15.64 12.05
CA ASP A 114 -11.69 -17.06 12.21
C ASP A 114 -12.10 -17.72 10.88
N GLY A 115 -12.08 -16.95 9.78
CA GLY A 115 -12.51 -17.38 8.45
C GLY A 115 -14.02 -17.44 8.28
N LYS A 116 -14.81 -16.89 9.21
CA LYS A 116 -16.27 -16.87 9.14
C LYS A 116 -16.78 -15.46 8.92
N LEU A 117 -17.87 -15.37 8.17
CA LEU A 117 -18.62 -14.14 7.94
C LEU A 117 -20.05 -14.33 8.44
N ASP A 118 -20.70 -13.23 8.81
CA ASP A 118 -22.14 -13.25 9.07
C ASP A 118 -22.94 -13.40 7.76
N VAL A 119 -24.27 -13.48 7.87
CA VAL A 119 -25.18 -13.64 6.72
C VAL A 119 -25.12 -12.50 5.71
N SER A 120 -24.56 -11.35 6.10
CA SER A 120 -24.40 -10.16 5.28
C SER A 120 -22.97 -10.02 4.74
N GLY A 121 -22.09 -10.99 5.00
CA GLY A 121 -20.71 -11.00 4.53
C GLY A 121 -19.74 -10.20 5.40
N ASN A 122 -20.13 -9.78 6.61
CA ASN A 122 -19.26 -9.00 7.49
C ASN A 122 -18.39 -9.90 8.36
N ALA A 123 -17.20 -9.39 8.69
CA ALA A 123 -16.35 -10.01 9.70
C ALA A 123 -17.05 -10.01 11.07
N ASN A 124 -16.91 -11.12 11.80
CA ASN A 124 -17.51 -11.33 13.12
C ASN A 124 -16.52 -11.07 14.28
N VAL A 125 -15.31 -10.61 13.99
CA VAL A 125 -14.24 -10.44 14.99
C VAL A 125 -14.39 -9.11 15.71
N THR A 126 -14.61 -9.18 17.03
CA THR A 126 -14.69 -7.99 17.88
C THR A 126 -13.42 -7.13 17.79
N GLY A 127 -13.61 -5.85 17.54
CA GLY A 127 -12.54 -4.86 17.41
C GLY A 127 -12.06 -4.65 15.97
N TRP A 128 -12.52 -5.42 14.99
CA TRP A 128 -12.30 -5.05 13.59
C TRP A 128 -13.24 -3.88 13.20
N PRO A 129 -12.80 -2.94 12.35
CA PRO A 129 -13.70 -1.98 11.71
C PRO A 129 -14.89 -2.71 11.09
N GLY A 130 -16.08 -2.23 11.43
CA GLY A 130 -17.35 -2.92 11.14
C GLY A 130 -17.91 -2.58 9.76
N ILE A 131 -19.22 -2.78 9.63
CA ILE A 131 -20.02 -2.69 8.39
C ILE A 131 -19.95 -1.30 7.74
N ASP A 132 -19.75 -0.25 8.54
CA ASP A 132 -19.69 1.14 8.10
C ASP A 132 -18.28 1.56 7.61
N ALA A 133 -17.31 0.64 7.63
CA ALA A 133 -15.90 0.87 7.36
C ALA A 133 -15.24 1.94 8.24
N ILE A 134 -15.90 2.38 9.32
CA ILE A 134 -15.34 3.37 10.24
C ILE A 134 -14.18 2.73 11.00
N GLY A 135 -13.02 3.40 10.95
CA GLY A 135 -11.77 2.86 11.49
C GLY A 135 -10.83 2.30 10.44
N ASN A 136 -11.26 2.22 9.17
CA ASN A 136 -10.39 2.01 8.03
C ASN A 136 -9.96 3.34 7.38
N GLY A 137 -9.00 3.25 6.47
CA GLY A 137 -8.57 4.32 5.58
C GLY A 137 -7.54 3.80 4.59
N PHE A 138 -6.92 4.71 3.85
CA PHE A 138 -6.05 4.38 2.73
C PHE A 138 -4.66 4.98 2.90
N ARG A 139 -3.64 4.22 2.47
CA ARG A 139 -2.23 4.62 2.47
C ARG A 139 -1.60 4.42 1.09
N GLY A 140 -0.46 5.05 0.88
CA GLY A 140 0.47 4.72 -0.21
C GLY A 140 0.15 5.34 -1.56
N GLY A 141 -1.06 5.89 -1.74
CA GLY A 141 -1.48 6.45 -3.01
C GLY A 141 -1.80 5.38 -4.08
N SER A 142 -2.57 5.75 -5.09
CA SER A 142 -2.96 4.88 -6.21
C SER A 142 -2.30 5.28 -7.53
N TYR A 143 -2.46 4.45 -8.56
CA TYR A 143 -2.00 4.76 -9.92
C TYR A 143 -2.60 6.06 -10.47
N SER A 144 -3.75 6.53 -9.96
CA SER A 144 -4.40 7.74 -10.44
C SER A 144 -4.03 9.02 -9.69
N ASP A 145 -3.32 8.90 -8.57
CA ASP A 145 -3.01 10.01 -7.69
C ASP A 145 -1.70 10.72 -8.07
N GLY A 146 -1.54 11.95 -7.59
CA GLY A 146 -0.29 12.70 -7.69
C GLY A 146 0.82 12.16 -6.79
N SER A 147 2.08 12.42 -7.14
CA SER A 147 3.25 11.94 -6.39
C SER A 147 3.25 12.30 -4.89
N VAL A 148 2.66 13.43 -4.49
CA VAL A 148 2.57 13.83 -3.07
C VAL A 148 1.86 12.78 -2.23
N LEU A 149 0.82 12.16 -2.77
CA LEU A 149 0.02 11.13 -2.10
C LEU A 149 0.74 9.78 -1.99
N MET A 150 1.87 9.62 -2.70
CA MET A 150 2.72 8.45 -2.61
C MET A 150 3.68 8.52 -1.41
N ARG A 151 3.82 9.66 -0.74
CA ARG A 151 4.81 9.83 0.34
C ARG A 151 4.45 8.94 1.52
N VAL A 152 5.45 8.35 2.16
CA VAL A 152 5.25 7.38 3.26
C VAL A 152 4.39 7.95 4.38
N SER A 153 4.54 9.24 4.68
CA SER A 153 3.80 9.94 5.73
C SER A 153 2.47 10.57 5.28
N ASP A 154 2.16 10.63 3.98
CA ASP A 154 0.93 11.29 3.51
C ASP A 154 -0.28 10.56 4.08
N ARG A 155 -1.18 11.27 4.77
CA ARG A 155 -2.38 10.76 5.46
C ARG A 155 -3.67 11.34 4.90
N SER A 156 -3.64 11.90 3.69
CA SER A 156 -4.78 12.64 3.13
C SER A 156 -6.07 11.80 3.09
N TYR A 157 -5.93 10.48 2.83
CA TYR A 157 -7.03 9.51 2.85
C TYR A 157 -7.02 8.57 4.06
N SER A 158 -6.23 8.86 5.09
CA SER A 158 -6.25 8.11 6.34
C SER A 158 -7.28 8.73 7.29
N GLY A 159 -8.42 8.05 7.49
CA GLY A 159 -9.44 8.42 8.47
C GLY A 159 -10.39 9.56 8.08
N ASN A 160 -10.12 10.29 6.99
CA ASN A 160 -11.02 11.29 6.41
C ASN A 160 -11.90 10.72 5.29
N TRP A 161 -11.55 9.55 4.76
CA TRP A 161 -12.27 8.90 3.70
C TRP A 161 -12.44 7.42 4.05
N THR A 162 -13.66 7.07 4.44
CA THR A 162 -14.09 5.70 4.71
C THR A 162 -14.97 5.29 3.55
N ASP A 163 -14.50 4.33 2.75
CA ASP A 163 -15.30 3.74 1.68
C ASP A 163 -15.69 2.32 2.10
N ALA A 164 -16.98 2.13 2.41
CA ALA A 164 -17.55 0.81 2.64
C ALA A 164 -17.82 0.08 1.30
N SER A 165 -17.59 0.74 0.17
CA SER A 165 -17.66 0.17 -1.16
C SER A 165 -16.26 -0.08 -1.74
N THR A 166 -16.20 -0.87 -2.81
CA THR A 166 -14.96 -1.15 -3.53
C THR A 166 -14.79 -0.20 -4.71
N ASN A 167 -13.56 0.23 -4.95
CA ASN A 167 -13.20 1.10 -6.08
C ASN A 167 -11.95 0.51 -6.77
N ARG A 168 -11.81 0.71 -8.08
CA ARG A 168 -10.62 0.38 -8.91
C ARG A 168 -9.27 0.89 -8.39
N LEU A 169 -9.25 1.80 -7.42
CA LEU A 169 -8.05 2.35 -6.78
C LEU A 169 -7.66 1.61 -5.49
N ILE A 170 -8.57 0.81 -4.93
CA ILE A 170 -8.41 0.18 -3.62
C ILE A 170 -7.83 -1.22 -3.78
N GLY A 171 -6.64 -1.43 -3.24
CA GLY A 171 -6.02 -2.73 -3.01
C GLY A 171 -6.00 -3.08 -1.52
N TYR A 172 -5.34 -4.18 -1.20
CA TYR A 172 -5.08 -4.56 0.18
C TYR A 172 -3.81 -5.38 0.28
N ARG A 173 -3.23 -5.34 1.49
CA ARG A 173 -2.11 -6.20 1.87
C ARG A 173 -2.42 -6.91 3.18
N ALA A 174 -2.37 -8.24 3.12
CA ALA A 174 -2.53 -9.07 4.32
C ALA A 174 -1.30 -8.96 5.22
N VAL A 175 -1.54 -8.90 6.52
CA VAL A 175 -0.51 -8.99 7.56
C VAL A 175 -1.01 -9.91 8.67
N ARG A 176 -0.09 -10.37 9.50
CA ARG A 176 -0.40 -11.18 10.69
C ARG A 176 0.47 -10.73 11.85
N THR A 177 -0.03 -10.93 13.07
CA THR A 177 0.81 -10.78 14.27
C THR A 177 1.93 -11.83 14.26
N VAL A 178 3.07 -11.44 14.83
CA VAL A 178 4.20 -12.34 15.06
C VAL A 178 3.82 -13.41 16.08
N PRO A 179 4.24 -14.68 15.91
CA PRO A 179 4.09 -15.68 16.95
C PRO A 179 4.73 -15.23 18.27
N MET A 180 4.15 -15.65 19.39
CA MET A 180 4.70 -15.36 20.72
C MET A 180 6.13 -15.90 20.84
N GLY A 181 7.03 -15.13 21.45
CA GLY A 181 8.41 -15.57 21.76
C GLY A 181 9.48 -15.22 20.71
N ILE A 182 9.12 -14.55 19.62
CA ILE A 182 10.10 -13.99 18.68
C ILE A 182 10.42 -12.55 19.09
N ILE A 183 11.69 -12.30 19.45
CA ILE A 183 12.23 -10.96 19.70
C ILE A 183 12.81 -10.43 18.38
N PRO A 184 12.55 -9.16 17.99
CA PRO A 184 13.04 -8.58 16.75
C PRO A 184 14.56 -8.48 16.65
#